data_AF-A0A0Q6QJN4-F1
#
_entry.id   AF-A0A0Q6QJN4-F1
#
_cell.length_a   1.000
_cell.length_b   1.000
_cell.length_c   1.000
_cell.angle_alpha   90.00
_cell.angle_beta   90.00
_cell.angle_gamma   90.00
#
_symmetry.space_group_name_H-M   'P 1'
#
loop_
_entity.id
_entity.type
_entity.pdbx_description
1 polymer ?
#
loop_
_entity_poly.entity_id
_entity_poly.type
_entity_poly.pdbx_seq_one_letter_code
_entity_poly.pdbx_strand_id
1 'polypeptide(L)'
;MHPRFLLALTPLLFTTAAYAVDCDNATNQATMNECAAQQHKTADKELNALYQQINERLKSNPESKKLLLGAQRSWIAFRDAECKFSSAGVEGGSVYPLIYSNCVTELTKARVETFKNYLKCQEGDLSCPVPGA
;
A
#
# COMPACT_ATOMS: atom_id res chain seq x y z
N MET A 1 61.38 -1.43 -7.91
CA MET A 1 60.47 -2.57 -8.14
C MET A 1 59.80 -2.89 -6.81
N HIS A 2 58.54 -2.49 -6.60
CA HIS A 2 57.78 -2.81 -5.39
C HIS A 2 56.62 -3.74 -5.78
N PRO A 3 56.41 -4.88 -5.09
CA PRO A 3 55.43 -5.87 -5.51
C PRO A 3 54.02 -5.38 -5.18
N ARG A 4 53.12 -5.45 -6.16
CA ARG A 4 51.68 -5.20 -5.98
C ARG A 4 51.05 -6.40 -5.29
N PHE A 5 50.70 -6.26 -4.01
CA PHE A 5 49.78 -7.18 -3.34
C PHE A 5 48.34 -6.82 -3.74
N LEU A 6 47.70 -7.69 -4.52
CA LEU A 6 46.28 -7.63 -4.84
C LEU A 6 45.51 -8.38 -3.74
N LEU A 7 44.87 -7.65 -2.83
CA LEU A 7 43.93 -8.18 -1.84
C LEU A 7 42.58 -8.36 -2.54
N ALA A 8 42.22 -9.61 -2.87
CA ALA A 8 40.91 -9.94 -3.43
C ALA A 8 39.86 -9.91 -2.32
N LEU A 9 38.97 -8.92 -2.36
CA LEU A 9 37.84 -8.76 -1.44
C LEU A 9 36.66 -9.62 -1.96
N THR A 10 36.41 -10.78 -1.36
CA THR A 10 35.24 -11.61 -1.66
C THR A 10 34.00 -11.05 -0.95
N PRO A 11 32.92 -10.68 -1.66
CA PRO A 11 31.70 -10.20 -1.02
C PRO A 11 30.95 -11.36 -0.36
N LEU A 12 30.77 -11.30 0.96
CA LEU A 12 29.91 -12.19 1.72
C LEU A 12 28.44 -11.87 1.39
N LEU A 13 27.78 -12.73 0.63
CA LEU A 13 26.34 -12.65 0.40
C LEU A 13 25.62 -13.18 1.64
N PHE A 14 25.17 -12.28 2.51
CA PHE A 14 24.25 -12.61 3.60
C PHE A 14 22.85 -12.85 3.01
N THR A 15 22.47 -14.11 2.85
CA THR A 15 21.08 -14.48 2.53
C THR A 15 20.24 -14.37 3.80
N THR A 16 19.45 -13.31 3.92
CA THR A 16 18.44 -13.21 4.99
C THR A 16 17.33 -14.21 4.71
N ALA A 17 17.21 -15.24 5.56
CA ALA A 17 16.05 -16.12 5.53
C ALA A 17 14.81 -15.32 5.97
N ALA A 18 13.84 -15.16 5.07
CA ALA A 18 12.54 -14.59 5.39
C ALA A 18 11.67 -15.68 6.02
N TYR A 19 11.40 -15.58 7.32
CA TYR A 19 10.44 -16.44 8.00
C TYR A 19 9.01 -15.95 7.67
N ALA A 20 8.14 -16.86 7.25
CA ALA A 20 6.72 -16.56 7.09
C ALA A 20 6.07 -16.51 8.48
N VAL A 21 5.36 -15.41 8.76
CA VAL A 21 4.63 -15.21 10.01
C VAL A 21 3.34 -16.00 9.94
N ASP A 22 3.08 -16.84 10.95
CA ASP A 22 1.79 -17.52 11.09
C ASP A 22 0.76 -16.55 11.68
N CYS A 23 -0.06 -16.00 10.78
CA CYS A 23 -1.11 -15.06 11.15
C CYS A 23 -2.41 -15.72 11.62
N ASP A 24 -2.57 -17.02 11.38
CA ASP A 24 -3.77 -17.75 11.79
C ASP A 24 -3.69 -18.12 13.29
N ASN A 25 -2.47 -18.25 13.83
CA ASN A 25 -2.22 -18.61 15.23
C ASN A 25 -1.45 -17.52 16.01
N ALA A 26 -1.61 -16.24 15.67
CA ALA A 26 -0.94 -15.14 16.36
C ALA A 26 -1.37 -15.04 17.84
N THR A 27 -0.48 -15.39 18.77
CA THR A 27 -0.77 -15.43 20.23
C THR A 27 -0.18 -14.28 21.02
N ASN A 28 0.70 -13.47 20.44
CA ASN A 28 1.32 -12.31 21.09
C ASN A 28 1.15 -11.04 20.26
N GLN A 29 1.24 -9.89 20.91
CA GLN A 29 0.97 -8.60 20.28
C GLN A 29 1.94 -8.24 19.16
N ALA A 30 3.21 -8.66 19.24
CA ALA A 30 4.18 -8.40 18.18
C ALA A 30 3.79 -9.12 16.89
N THR A 31 3.44 -10.41 16.98
CA THR A 31 2.95 -11.20 15.84
C THR A 31 1.63 -10.64 15.29
N MET A 32 0.70 -10.24 16.16
CA MET A 32 -0.55 -9.59 15.72
C MET A 32 -0.30 -8.29 14.95
N ASN A 33 0.62 -7.45 15.44
CA ASN A 33 1.00 -6.19 14.78
C ASN A 33 1.63 -6.45 13.40
N GLU A 34 2.50 -7.46 13.31
CA GLU A 34 3.14 -7.86 12.04
C GLU A 34 2.12 -8.37 11.01
N CYS A 35 1.18 -9.19 11.46
CA CYS A 35 0.10 -9.70 10.62
C CYS A 35 -0.82 -8.60 10.10
N ALA A 36 -1.20 -7.64 10.94
CA ALA A 36 -1.99 -6.50 10.52
C ALA A 36 -1.25 -5.64 9.48
N ALA A 37 0.06 -5.43 9.66
CA ALA A 37 0.89 -4.75 8.67
C ALA A 37 0.96 -5.53 7.34
N GLN A 38 1.03 -6.86 7.38
CA GLN A 38 1.04 -7.70 6.18
C GLN A 38 -0.31 -7.69 5.43
N GLN A 39 -1.42 -7.67 6.17
CA GLN A 39 -2.76 -7.49 5.59
C GLN A 39 -2.88 -6.13 4.89
N HIS A 40 -2.40 -5.05 5.53
CA HIS A 40 -2.37 -3.73 4.91
C HIS A 40 -1.55 -3.75 3.61
N LYS A 41 -0.33 -4.32 3.62
CA LYS A 41 0.52 -4.43 2.42
C LYS A 41 -0.19 -5.14 1.27
N THR A 42 -0.99 -6.17 1.56
CA THR A 42 -1.77 -6.88 0.53
C THR A 42 -2.81 -5.97 -0.10
N ALA A 43 -3.58 -5.25 0.71
CA ALA A 43 -4.59 -4.30 0.22
C ALA A 43 -3.95 -3.13 -0.56
N ASP A 44 -2.82 -2.62 -0.08
CA ASP A 44 -2.09 -1.53 -0.74
C ASP A 44 -1.51 -1.98 -2.10
N LYS A 45 -1.02 -3.22 -2.19
CA LYS A 45 -0.58 -3.79 -3.47
C LYS A 45 -1.71 -3.85 -4.49
N GLU A 46 -2.91 -4.28 -4.08
CA GLU A 46 -4.09 -4.27 -4.96
C GLU A 46 -4.47 -2.85 -5.39
N LEU A 47 -4.51 -1.91 -4.45
CA LEU A 47 -4.81 -0.50 -4.73
C LEU A 47 -3.84 0.08 -5.77
N ASN A 48 -2.54 -0.16 -5.62
CA ASN A 48 -1.52 0.32 -6.54
C ASN A 48 -1.63 -0.35 -7.92
N ALA A 49 -1.96 -1.64 -7.99
CA ALA A 49 -2.19 -2.32 -9.26
C ALA A 49 -3.36 -1.69 -10.04
N LEU A 50 -4.47 -1.39 -9.35
CA LEU A 50 -5.62 -0.72 -9.96
C LEU A 50 -5.31 0.73 -10.34
N TYR A 51 -4.54 1.44 -9.52
CA TYR A 51 -4.06 2.79 -9.84
C TYR A 51 -3.26 2.81 -11.15
N GLN A 52 -2.39 1.83 -11.39
CA GLN A 52 -1.65 1.73 -12.65
C GLN A 52 -2.60 1.43 -13.83
N GLN A 53 -3.56 0.53 -13.67
CA GLN A 53 -4.55 0.25 -14.72
C GLN A 53 -5.36 1.50 -15.10
N ILE A 54 -5.80 2.30 -14.13
CA ILE A 54 -6.49 3.56 -14.39
C ILE A 54 -5.56 4.54 -15.11
N ASN A 55 -4.29 4.66 -14.70
CA ASN A 55 -3.33 5.51 -15.39
C ASN A 55 -3.11 5.08 -16.85
N GLU A 56 -3.14 3.79 -17.16
CA GLU A 56 -3.07 3.33 -18.55
C GLU A 56 -4.30 3.74 -19.36
N ARG A 57 -5.51 3.64 -18.79
CA ARG A 57 -6.74 4.16 -19.45
C ARG A 57 -6.72 5.67 -19.66
N LEU A 58 -6.06 6.40 -18.77
CA LEU A 58 -5.91 7.85 -18.85
C LEU A 58 -4.68 8.30 -19.68
N LYS A 59 -3.97 7.42 -20.39
CA LYS A 59 -2.71 7.76 -21.06
C LYS A 59 -2.80 8.92 -22.05
N SER A 60 -3.94 9.09 -22.72
CA SER A 60 -4.22 10.18 -23.65
C SER A 60 -4.81 11.43 -22.97
N ASN A 61 -5.02 11.42 -21.66
CA ASN A 61 -5.59 12.53 -20.89
C ASN A 61 -4.71 12.91 -19.67
N PRO A 62 -3.63 13.69 -19.90
CA PRO A 62 -2.70 14.10 -18.83
C PRO A 62 -3.35 14.92 -17.71
N GLU A 63 -4.35 15.74 -18.01
CA GLU A 63 -5.05 16.53 -16.99
C GLU A 63 -5.85 15.62 -16.03
N SER A 64 -6.58 14.63 -16.55
CA SER A 64 -7.25 13.65 -15.70
C SER A 64 -6.26 12.81 -14.87
N LYS A 65 -5.08 12.47 -15.41
CA LYS A 65 -4.02 11.82 -14.60
C LYS A 65 -3.58 12.69 -13.43
N LYS A 66 -3.39 13.99 -13.67
CA LYS A 66 -3.00 14.95 -12.64
C LYS A 66 -4.09 15.08 -11.57
N LEU A 67 -5.36 15.09 -11.96
CA LEU A 67 -6.49 15.07 -11.03
C LEU A 67 -6.54 13.78 -10.20
N LEU A 68 -6.34 12.60 -10.82
CA LEU A 68 -6.28 11.33 -10.11
C LEU A 68 -5.13 11.30 -9.08
N LEU A 69 -3.94 11.78 -9.48
CA LEU A 69 -2.79 11.88 -8.57
C LEU A 69 -3.09 12.82 -7.38
N GLY A 70 -3.70 13.97 -7.64
CA GLY A 70 -4.13 14.90 -6.60
C GLY A 70 -5.13 14.26 -5.64
N ALA A 71 -6.18 13.66 -6.17
CA ALA A 71 -7.20 12.96 -5.39
C ALA A 71 -6.60 11.83 -4.54
N GLN A 72 -5.66 11.06 -5.09
CA GLN A 72 -5.02 9.97 -4.36
C GLN A 72 -4.13 10.47 -3.22
N ARG A 73 -3.37 11.56 -3.43
CA ARG A 73 -2.57 12.19 -2.37
C ARG A 73 -3.45 12.73 -1.24
N SER A 74 -4.55 13.41 -1.58
CA SER A 74 -5.51 13.90 -0.60
C SER A 74 -6.18 12.74 0.16
N TRP A 75 -6.52 11.65 -0.53
CA TRP A 75 -7.08 10.46 0.10
C TRP A 75 -6.10 9.80 1.08
N ILE A 76 -4.81 9.70 0.74
CA ILE A 76 -3.77 9.19 1.64
C ILE A 76 -3.70 10.05 2.91
N ALA A 77 -3.66 11.38 2.76
CA ALA A 77 -3.64 12.30 3.90
C ALA A 77 -4.89 12.16 4.78
N PHE A 78 -6.07 12.03 4.19
CA PHE A 78 -7.31 11.73 4.90
C PHE A 78 -7.23 10.40 5.66
N ARG A 79 -6.84 9.32 4.98
CA ARG A 79 -6.72 7.97 5.56
C ARG A 79 -5.82 7.99 6.80
N ASP A 80 -4.64 8.59 6.68
CA ASP A 80 -3.67 8.61 7.77
C ASP A 80 -4.17 9.47 8.96
N ALA A 81 -4.83 10.60 8.68
CA ALA A 81 -5.45 11.43 9.71
C ALA A 81 -6.61 10.71 10.43
N GLU A 82 -7.50 10.06 9.68
CA GLU A 82 -8.63 9.29 10.20
C GLU A 82 -8.15 8.10 11.04
N CYS A 83 -7.15 7.37 10.57
CA CYS A 83 -6.62 6.23 11.29
C CYS A 83 -5.82 6.64 12.53
N LYS A 84 -5.16 7.81 12.51
CA LYS A 84 -4.59 8.38 13.74
C LYS A 84 -5.68 8.75 14.74
N PHE A 85 -6.76 9.40 14.30
CA PHE A 85 -7.87 9.79 15.18
C PHE A 85 -8.56 8.56 15.80
N SER A 86 -8.97 7.59 14.99
CA SER A 86 -9.70 6.39 15.44
C SER A 86 -8.87 5.49 16.36
N SER A 87 -7.54 5.51 16.23
CA SER A 87 -6.63 4.75 17.12
C SER A 87 -6.12 5.55 18.33
N ALA A 88 -6.52 6.82 18.49
CA ALA A 88 -5.98 7.69 19.54
C ALA A 88 -6.23 7.17 20.96
N GLY A 89 -7.34 6.43 21.18
CA GLY A 89 -7.66 5.86 22.49
C GLY A 89 -6.67 4.80 23.00
N VAL A 90 -5.81 4.28 22.13
CA VAL A 90 -4.79 3.28 22.47
C VAL A 90 -3.37 3.78 22.17
N GLU A 91 -3.19 5.07 21.86
CA GLU A 91 -1.88 5.66 21.53
C GLU A 91 -0.86 5.40 22.65
N GLY A 92 0.36 4.99 22.25
CA GLY A 92 1.42 4.58 23.17
C GLY A 92 1.30 3.15 23.72
N GLY A 93 0.16 2.48 23.55
CA GLY A 93 -0.03 1.08 23.91
C GLY A 93 0.53 0.11 22.87
N SER A 94 0.88 -1.11 23.30
CA SER A 94 1.39 -2.17 22.41
C SER A 94 0.39 -2.60 21.33
N VAL A 95 -0.91 -2.36 21.55
CA VAL A 95 -2.01 -2.65 20.62
C VAL A 95 -2.21 -1.57 19.55
N TYR A 96 -1.64 -0.37 19.72
CA TYR A 96 -1.79 0.74 18.78
C TYR A 96 -1.48 0.37 17.31
N PRO A 97 -0.34 -0.30 17.01
CA PRO A 97 -0.01 -0.63 15.62
C PRO A 97 -1.03 -1.56 14.96
N LEU A 98 -1.61 -2.50 15.71
CA LEU A 98 -2.68 -3.38 15.24
C LEU A 98 -3.93 -2.56 14.88
N ILE A 99 -4.41 -1.71 15.78
CA ILE A 99 -5.64 -0.91 15.55
C ILE A 99 -5.45 0.06 14.39
N TYR A 100 -4.32 0.78 14.35
CA TYR A 100 -3.99 1.67 13.24
C TYR A 100 -3.91 0.91 11.89
N SER A 101 -3.22 -0.23 11.87
CA SER A 101 -3.05 -1.05 10.65
C SER A 101 -4.38 -1.59 10.13
N ASN A 102 -5.28 -1.98 11.03
CA ASN A 102 -6.62 -2.43 10.66
C ASN A 102 -7.42 -1.28 10.02
N CYS A 103 -7.40 -0.07 10.61
CA CYS A 103 -8.06 1.09 10.02
C CYS A 103 -7.55 1.40 8.61
N VAL A 104 -6.22 1.50 8.43
CA VAL A 104 -5.66 1.82 7.10
C VAL A 104 -5.98 0.73 6.09
N THR A 105 -6.05 -0.53 6.52
CA THR A 105 -6.46 -1.66 5.67
C THR A 105 -7.90 -1.50 5.19
N GLU A 106 -8.85 -1.22 6.08
CA GLU A 106 -10.25 -1.09 5.72
C GLU A 106 -10.51 0.10 4.79
N LEU A 107 -9.92 1.27 5.07
CA LEU A 107 -10.02 2.41 4.16
C LEU A 107 -9.38 2.12 2.81
N THR A 108 -8.26 1.38 2.78
CA THR A 108 -7.59 0.97 1.53
C THR A 108 -8.48 0.02 0.72
N LYS A 109 -9.16 -0.95 1.35
CA LYS A 109 -10.13 -1.83 0.67
C LYS A 109 -11.32 -1.05 0.11
N ALA A 110 -11.85 -0.08 0.85
CA ALA A 110 -12.91 0.78 0.32
C ALA A 110 -12.47 1.59 -0.91
N ARG A 111 -11.20 2.06 -0.91
CA ARG A 111 -10.62 2.75 -2.06
C ARG A 111 -10.39 1.82 -3.24
N VAL A 112 -10.00 0.56 -3.00
CA VAL A 112 -9.92 -0.50 -4.02
C VAL A 112 -11.28 -0.67 -4.71
N GLU A 113 -12.38 -0.75 -3.97
CA GLU A 113 -13.72 -0.87 -4.56
C GLU A 113 -14.11 0.37 -5.38
N THR A 114 -13.71 1.56 -4.93
CA THR A 114 -13.87 2.79 -5.73
C THR A 114 -13.17 2.68 -7.09
N PHE A 115 -11.92 2.20 -7.11
CA PHE A 115 -11.15 2.03 -8.34
C PHE A 115 -11.68 0.91 -9.22
N LYS A 116 -12.15 -0.20 -8.64
CA LYS A 116 -12.85 -1.25 -9.39
C LYS A 116 -14.09 -0.69 -10.10
N ASN A 117 -14.83 0.20 -9.46
CA ASN A 117 -15.99 0.84 -10.08
C ASN A 117 -15.57 1.78 -11.22
N TYR A 118 -14.51 2.57 -11.06
CA TYR A 118 -13.96 3.36 -12.17
C TYR A 118 -13.46 2.52 -13.36
N LEU A 119 -13.04 1.28 -13.13
CA LEU A 119 -12.62 0.39 -14.21
C LEU A 119 -13.78 -0.33 -14.92
N LYS A 120 -15.02 -0.24 -14.39
CA LYS A 120 -16.23 -0.76 -15.03
C LYS A 120 -16.90 0.23 -15.99
N CYS A 121 -16.36 1.44 -16.10
CA CYS A 121 -16.89 2.50 -16.96
C CYS A 121 -17.01 2.02 -18.42
N GLN A 122 -18.08 2.47 -19.08
CA GLN A 122 -18.36 2.22 -20.50
C GLN A 122 -18.14 3.50 -21.31
N GLU A 123 -17.93 3.36 -22.62
CA GLU A 123 -17.81 4.51 -23.51
C GLU A 123 -19.10 5.36 -23.47
N GLY A 124 -18.94 6.67 -23.28
CA GLY A 124 -20.06 7.62 -23.20
C GLY A 124 -20.74 7.75 -21.82
N ASP A 125 -20.29 7.01 -20.79
CA ASP A 125 -20.79 7.19 -19.42
C ASP A 125 -20.27 8.50 -18.80
N LEU A 126 -21.12 9.52 -18.78
CA LEU A 126 -20.80 10.85 -18.23
C LEU A 126 -20.66 10.87 -16.70
N SER A 127 -21.07 9.81 -16.00
CA SER A 127 -20.90 9.69 -14.56
C SER A 127 -19.50 9.16 -14.17
N CYS A 128 -18.72 8.74 -15.16
CA CYS A 128 -17.48 8.00 -14.98
C CYS A 128 -16.22 8.87 -15.21
N PRO A 129 -15.25 8.86 -14.28
CA PRO A 129 -14.04 9.67 -14.41
C PRO A 129 -12.94 9.01 -15.26
N VAL A 130 -13.12 7.76 -15.67
CA VAL A 130 -12.14 6.96 -16.42
C VAL A 130 -12.78 6.51 -17.73
N PRO A 131 -12.08 6.61 -18.87
CA PRO A 131 -12.58 6.10 -20.15
C PRO A 131 -12.98 4.63 -20.08
N GLY A 132 -13.94 4.27 -20.94
CA GLY A 132 -14.29 2.86 -21.19
C GLY A 132 -13.06 2.03 -21.57
N ALA A 133 -13.14 0.73 -21.29
CA ALA A 133 -12.13 -0.24 -21.71
C ALA A 133 -12.09 -0.39 -23.24
#